data_AF-A0AA38TTY1-F1
#
_entry.id   AF-A0AA38TTY1-F1
#
_cell.length_a   1.000
_cell.length_b   1.000
_cell.length_c   1.000
_cell.angle_alpha   90.00
_cell.angle_beta   90.00
_cell.angle_gamma   90.00
#
_symmetry.space_group_name_H-M   'P 1'
#
loop_
_entity.id
_entity.type
_entity.pdbx_description
1 polymer ?
#
loop_
_entity_poly.entity_id
_entity_poly.type
_entity_poly.pdbx_seq_one_letter_code
_entity_poly.pdbx_strand_id
1 'polypeptide(L)'
;MEQIKHNYIQVDRLKLHVAEIGSESSPAVLFFHGFPEISYTWRHQMIAVANAGFRAIAPDYRGYGLSDVPAEPEKTSFADLVADTAAILDSLAISKVFVIAKDFGAMVGYIFSLFFPEKLAGIITLGIPYMPPEALQQLQTLPEGFYMRRWQEPGRAEADFGRFDAKTVVRKIYILFSRSEVPMASENQEIMDLVEPSALLPSWFTEEDLETYAASYQKSGFLTALQVPYRSLLERVEPPNHDPNAPIVKAPALFITGEKDFFFSFPGMEEYLQSGIQKYVPNLKIIYLPEGSHFVHEQFPETIKHNYIQVDRLKLHVAEIGSESSPAVLFFHGFPEISYTWRHQMIAVANAGFRAIAPDYRGYGLSDVPAEPEKTSFADLVADTAAILDSLAISKVFVIAKDFGAMVGYIFSLFFQRN
;
A
#
# COMPACT_ATOMS: atom_id res chain seq x y z
N MET A 1 5.43 14.00 1.40
CA MET A 1 4.23 14.12 0.55
C MET A 1 4.23 15.36 -0.34
N GLU A 2 4.94 16.44 0.01
CA GLU A 2 4.98 17.70 -0.75
C GLU A 2 5.37 17.57 -2.25
N GLN A 3 5.94 16.44 -2.65
CA GLN A 3 6.30 16.15 -4.04
C GLN A 3 5.15 15.57 -4.87
N ILE A 4 4.09 15.07 -4.24
CA ILE A 4 2.90 14.55 -4.92
C ILE A 4 2.07 15.75 -5.37
N LYS A 5 1.87 15.85 -6.69
CA LYS A 5 1.03 16.87 -7.29
C LYS A 5 -0.42 16.41 -7.25
N HIS A 6 -1.32 17.32 -6.90
CA HIS A 6 -2.75 17.06 -6.94
C HIS A 6 -3.37 17.85 -8.08
N ASN A 7 -3.89 17.12 -9.06
CA ASN A 7 -4.50 17.65 -10.26
C ASN A 7 -5.99 17.27 -10.30
N TYR A 8 -6.70 17.90 -11.23
CA TYR A 8 -8.09 17.57 -11.49
C TYR A 8 -8.32 17.40 -12.99
N ILE A 9 -8.96 16.30 -13.36
CA ILE A 9 -9.29 15.96 -14.75
C ILE A 9 -10.80 16.03 -14.91
N GLN A 10 -11.25 16.72 -15.96
CA GLN A 10 -12.66 16.76 -16.32
C GLN A 10 -13.03 15.48 -17.07
N VAL A 11 -13.97 14.70 -16.52
CA VAL A 11 -14.54 13.52 -17.15
C VAL A 11 -16.06 13.71 -17.23
N ASP A 12 -16.57 13.91 -18.44
CA ASP A 12 -17.95 14.35 -18.70
C ASP A 12 -18.32 15.56 -17.81
N ARG A 13 -19.26 15.42 -16.87
CA ARG A 13 -19.70 16.49 -15.96
C ARG A 13 -18.99 16.50 -14.62
N LEU A 14 -18.07 15.57 -14.37
CA LEU A 14 -17.38 15.40 -13.08
C LEU A 14 -15.94 15.89 -13.17
N LYS A 15 -15.51 16.59 -12.13
CA LYS A 15 -14.11 16.93 -11.90
C LYS A 15 -13.50 15.89 -10.95
N LEU A 16 -12.66 15.02 -11.50
CA LEU A 16 -12.04 13.92 -10.76
C LEU A 16 -10.65 14.34 -10.29
N HIS A 17 -10.37 14.12 -9.01
CA HIS A 17 -9.06 14.35 -8.41
C HIS A 17 -8.09 13.24 -8.79
N VAL A 18 -6.85 13.63 -9.07
CA VAL A 18 -5.74 12.73 -9.37
C VAL A 18 -4.50 13.18 -8.62
N ALA A 19 -3.98 12.32 -7.74
CA ALA A 19 -2.66 12.46 -7.16
C ALA A 19 -1.59 11.86 -8.09
N GLU A 20 -0.49 12.57 -8.32
CA GLU A 20 0.52 12.20 -9.30
C GLU A 20 1.94 12.53 -8.85
N ILE A 21 2.90 11.64 -9.14
CA ILE A 21 4.34 11.89 -8.95
C ILE A 21 5.17 11.12 -9.99
N GLY A 22 6.32 11.66 -10.38
CA GLY A 22 7.19 11.10 -11.42
C GLY A 22 7.14 11.90 -12.74
N SER A 23 7.96 11.49 -13.70
CA SER A 23 8.04 12.15 -15.02
C SER A 23 6.85 11.77 -15.91
N GLU A 24 6.29 12.73 -16.64
CA GLU A 24 5.23 12.46 -17.64
C GLU A 24 5.67 11.49 -18.75
N SER A 25 6.98 11.43 -19.03
CA SER A 25 7.58 10.54 -20.04
C SER A 25 7.87 9.12 -19.52
N SER A 26 7.71 8.87 -18.22
CA SER A 26 7.98 7.57 -17.62
C SER A 26 6.82 6.60 -17.83
N PRO A 27 7.08 5.27 -17.82
CA PRO A 27 6.00 4.28 -17.81
C PRO A 27 5.08 4.51 -16.61
N ALA A 28 3.76 4.40 -16.84
CA ALA A 28 2.76 4.74 -15.84
C ALA A 28 2.35 3.54 -14.97
N VAL A 29 2.15 3.81 -13.68
CA VAL A 29 1.59 2.91 -12.68
C VAL A 29 0.33 3.58 -12.14
N LEU A 30 -0.81 2.93 -12.36
CA LEU A 30 -2.13 3.37 -11.95
C LEU A 30 -2.55 2.67 -10.67
N PHE A 31 -2.99 3.44 -9.69
CA PHE A 31 -3.36 2.94 -8.37
C PHE A 31 -4.87 3.03 -8.11
N PHE A 32 -5.47 1.92 -7.68
CA PHE A 32 -6.90 1.81 -7.38
C PHE A 32 -7.12 1.54 -5.89
N HIS A 33 -7.59 2.55 -5.15
CA HIS A 33 -7.90 2.42 -3.73
C HIS A 33 -9.15 1.56 -3.47
N GLY A 34 -9.33 1.16 -2.21
CA GLY A 34 -10.50 0.43 -1.71
C GLY A 34 -11.45 1.26 -0.87
N PHE A 35 -12.23 0.60 -0.01
CA PHE A 35 -13.12 1.23 0.96
C PHE A 35 -12.57 1.12 2.39
N PRO A 36 -12.68 2.16 3.23
CA PRO A 36 -13.08 3.54 2.95
C PRO A 36 -11.82 4.35 2.66
N GLU A 37 -11.11 4.02 1.58
CA GLU A 37 -9.84 4.64 1.23
C GLU A 37 -10.06 5.76 0.20
N ILE A 38 -8.96 6.44 -0.13
CA ILE A 38 -8.83 7.47 -1.16
C ILE A 38 -7.41 7.34 -1.73
N SER A 39 -7.02 8.16 -2.71
CA SER A 39 -5.69 8.17 -3.33
C SER A 39 -4.53 8.16 -2.32
N TYR A 40 -4.74 8.79 -1.16
CA TYR A 40 -3.80 8.88 -0.04
C TYR A 40 -3.29 7.53 0.49
N THR A 41 -4.06 6.46 0.32
CA THR A 41 -3.66 5.11 0.75
C THR A 41 -2.36 4.65 0.08
N TRP A 42 -2.07 5.19 -1.10
CA TRP A 42 -0.89 4.86 -1.89
C TRP A 42 0.31 5.77 -1.64
N ARG A 43 0.26 6.67 -0.64
CA ARG A 43 1.30 7.69 -0.38
C ARG A 43 2.73 7.12 -0.32
N HIS A 44 2.90 5.93 0.23
CA HIS A 44 4.21 5.27 0.32
C HIS A 44 4.63 4.67 -1.04
N GLN A 45 3.72 3.96 -1.70
CA GLN A 45 3.99 3.26 -2.96
C GLN A 45 4.19 4.24 -4.12
N MET A 46 3.45 5.35 -4.17
CA MET A 46 3.61 6.38 -5.18
C MET A 46 5.04 6.96 -5.18
N ILE A 47 5.59 7.24 -3.99
CA ILE A 47 6.98 7.69 -3.83
C ILE A 47 7.94 6.58 -4.28
N ALA A 48 7.72 5.35 -3.85
CA ALA A 48 8.59 4.22 -4.16
C ALA A 48 8.69 3.95 -5.68
N VAL A 49 7.55 3.92 -6.39
CA VAL A 49 7.58 3.67 -7.84
C VAL A 49 8.11 4.88 -8.62
N ALA A 50 7.87 6.10 -8.16
CA ALA A 50 8.46 7.29 -8.77
C ALA A 50 9.98 7.29 -8.66
N ASN A 51 10.53 6.92 -7.49
CA ASN A 51 11.96 6.75 -7.30
C ASN A 51 12.54 5.60 -8.15
N ALA A 52 11.72 4.59 -8.48
CA ALA A 52 12.07 3.53 -9.42
C ALA A 52 11.96 3.93 -10.90
N GLY A 53 11.66 5.21 -11.20
CA GLY A 53 11.60 5.75 -12.55
C GLY A 53 10.24 5.65 -13.25
N PHE A 54 9.18 5.33 -12.52
CA PHE A 54 7.81 5.27 -13.03
C PHE A 54 7.04 6.59 -12.78
N ARG A 55 5.92 6.75 -13.47
CA ARG A 55 4.91 7.79 -13.19
C ARG A 55 3.79 7.17 -12.37
N ALA A 56 3.64 7.57 -11.11
CA ALA A 56 2.57 7.12 -10.24
C ALA A 56 1.33 8.00 -10.42
N ILE A 57 0.16 7.36 -10.60
CA ILE A 57 -1.13 8.03 -10.81
C ILE A 57 -2.16 7.36 -9.90
N ALA A 58 -2.74 8.11 -8.97
CA ALA A 58 -3.74 7.61 -8.03
C ALA A 58 -4.97 8.55 -8.06
N PRO A 59 -6.02 8.21 -8.83
CA PRO A 59 -7.28 8.94 -8.79
C PRO A 59 -8.09 8.63 -7.53
N ASP A 60 -8.85 9.62 -7.07
CA ASP A 60 -10.03 9.38 -6.24
C ASP A 60 -11.20 9.02 -7.16
N TYR A 61 -11.92 7.93 -6.87
CA TYR A 61 -13.13 7.59 -7.64
C TYR A 61 -14.18 8.70 -7.58
N ARG A 62 -15.11 8.74 -8.54
CA ARG A 62 -16.28 9.63 -8.44
C ARG A 62 -17.00 9.42 -7.10
N GLY A 63 -17.34 10.52 -6.44
CA GLY A 63 -17.96 10.50 -5.12
C GLY A 63 -17.09 9.98 -3.97
N TYR A 64 -15.78 9.85 -4.19
CA TYR A 64 -14.78 9.61 -3.15
C TYR A 64 -13.86 10.82 -2.99
N GLY A 65 -13.43 11.02 -1.75
CA GLY A 65 -12.39 11.97 -1.38
C GLY A 65 -12.57 13.36 -1.97
N LEU A 66 -11.63 13.77 -2.83
CA LEU A 66 -11.61 15.10 -3.43
C LEU A 66 -12.28 15.16 -4.82
N SER A 67 -12.67 14.03 -5.40
CA SER A 67 -13.45 13.98 -6.65
C SER A 67 -14.89 14.45 -6.45
N ASP A 68 -15.50 14.95 -7.52
CA ASP A 68 -16.90 15.36 -7.48
C ASP A 68 -17.84 14.19 -7.15
N VAL A 69 -18.88 14.49 -6.37
CA VAL A 69 -19.99 13.58 -6.10
C VAL A 69 -20.95 13.62 -7.29
N PRO A 70 -21.27 12.47 -7.93
CA PRO A 70 -22.22 12.45 -9.04
C PRO A 70 -23.62 12.89 -8.58
N ALA A 71 -24.43 13.38 -9.52
CA ALA A 71 -25.77 13.87 -9.21
C ALA A 71 -26.71 12.79 -8.63
N GLU A 72 -26.49 11.52 -9.01
CA GLU A 72 -27.24 10.35 -8.55
C GLU A 72 -26.25 9.29 -8.00
N PRO A 73 -25.67 9.49 -6.81
CA PRO A 73 -24.67 8.59 -6.22
C PRO A 73 -25.08 7.13 -6.19
N GLU A 74 -26.35 6.86 -5.88
CA GLU A 74 -26.97 5.54 -5.80
C GLU A 74 -27.07 4.79 -7.14
N LYS A 75 -26.83 5.47 -8.26
CA LYS A 75 -26.78 4.85 -9.59
C LYS A 75 -25.36 4.55 -10.06
N THR A 76 -24.36 4.87 -9.24
CA THR A 76 -22.96 4.60 -9.59
C THR A 76 -22.71 3.09 -9.64
N SER A 77 -21.99 2.66 -10.68
CA SER A 77 -21.62 1.27 -10.96
C SER A 77 -20.10 1.07 -10.97
N PHE A 78 -19.66 -0.19 -10.96
CA PHE A 78 -18.25 -0.50 -11.27
C PHE A 78 -17.86 -0.10 -12.71
N ALA A 79 -18.81 -0.18 -13.65
CA ALA A 79 -18.58 0.21 -15.04
C ALA A 79 -18.27 1.70 -15.17
N ASP A 80 -18.94 2.54 -14.38
CA ASP A 80 -18.64 3.98 -14.26
C ASP A 80 -17.19 4.23 -13.82
N LEU A 81 -16.71 3.53 -12.79
CA LEU A 81 -15.34 3.70 -12.29
C LEU A 81 -14.29 3.31 -13.34
N VAL A 82 -14.56 2.26 -14.10
CA VAL A 82 -13.71 1.77 -15.19
C VAL A 82 -13.72 2.74 -16.37
N ALA A 83 -14.88 3.29 -16.71
CA ALA A 83 -15.03 4.30 -17.77
C ALA A 83 -14.31 5.62 -17.41
N ASP A 84 -14.45 6.08 -16.17
CA ASP A 84 -13.74 7.24 -15.65
C ASP A 84 -12.23 7.07 -15.77
N THR A 85 -11.75 5.87 -15.42
CA THR A 85 -10.35 5.53 -15.52
C THR A 85 -9.84 5.59 -16.97
N ALA A 86 -10.58 5.00 -17.90
CA ALA A 86 -10.22 5.07 -19.32
C ALA A 86 -10.14 6.53 -19.81
N ALA A 87 -11.10 7.37 -19.42
CA ALA A 87 -11.11 8.80 -19.75
C ALA A 87 -9.94 9.57 -19.12
N ILE A 88 -9.56 9.25 -17.87
CA ILE A 88 -8.37 9.80 -17.22
C ILE A 88 -7.11 9.45 -18.00
N LEU A 89 -6.93 8.17 -18.39
CA LEU A 89 -5.76 7.74 -19.16
C LEU A 89 -5.69 8.41 -20.53
N ASP A 90 -6.83 8.54 -21.22
CA ASP A 90 -6.91 9.23 -22.50
C ASP A 90 -6.58 10.73 -22.36
N SER A 91 -7.08 11.40 -21.31
CA SER A 91 -6.74 12.80 -21.01
C SER A 91 -5.26 13.01 -20.69
N LEU A 92 -4.59 12.01 -20.13
CA LEU A 92 -3.16 12.04 -19.82
C LEU A 92 -2.28 11.53 -20.98
N ALA A 93 -2.89 11.17 -22.11
CA ALA A 93 -2.24 10.56 -23.28
C ALA A 93 -1.45 9.28 -22.94
N ILE A 94 -1.96 8.48 -22.00
CA ILE A 94 -1.33 7.23 -21.56
C ILE A 94 -1.98 6.05 -22.27
N SER A 95 -1.20 5.38 -23.11
CA SER A 95 -1.66 4.23 -23.89
C SER A 95 -1.48 2.88 -23.18
N LYS A 96 -0.61 2.80 -22.17
CA LYS A 96 -0.32 1.54 -21.45
C LYS A 96 0.10 1.80 -20.00
N VAL A 97 -0.41 0.99 -19.07
CA VAL A 97 -0.18 1.12 -17.63
C VAL A 97 0.11 -0.21 -16.94
N PHE A 98 0.86 -0.17 -15.84
CA PHE A 98 0.75 -1.17 -14.78
C PHE A 98 -0.38 -0.76 -13.83
N VAL A 99 -1.15 -1.72 -13.33
CA VAL A 99 -2.20 -1.46 -12.34
C VAL A 99 -1.78 -2.03 -11.00
N ILE A 100 -1.96 -1.25 -9.92
CA ILE A 100 -1.85 -1.70 -8.53
C ILE A 100 -3.18 -1.37 -7.85
N ALA A 101 -3.81 -2.35 -7.21
CA ALA A 101 -5.18 -2.20 -6.75
C ALA A 101 -5.42 -2.92 -5.43
N LYS A 102 -6.28 -2.38 -4.56
CA LYS A 102 -6.57 -2.97 -3.24
C LYS A 102 -8.05 -3.02 -2.95
N ASP A 103 -8.48 -4.05 -2.22
CA ASP A 103 -9.88 -4.26 -1.80
C ASP A 103 -10.82 -4.20 -3.03
N PHE A 104 -11.91 -3.42 -3.03
CA PHE A 104 -12.79 -3.35 -4.20
C PHE A 104 -12.11 -2.70 -5.42
N GLY A 105 -11.07 -1.91 -5.21
CA GLY A 105 -10.22 -1.43 -6.29
C GLY A 105 -9.61 -2.58 -7.09
N ALA A 106 -9.37 -3.75 -6.49
CA ALA A 106 -8.95 -4.94 -7.21
C ALA A 106 -10.02 -5.42 -8.19
N MET A 107 -11.31 -5.32 -7.84
CA MET A 107 -12.41 -5.63 -8.77
C MET A 107 -12.42 -4.66 -9.95
N VAL A 108 -12.25 -3.36 -9.71
CA VAL A 108 -12.09 -2.33 -10.76
C VAL A 108 -10.89 -2.68 -11.65
N GLY A 109 -9.75 -3.04 -11.05
CA GLY A 109 -8.54 -3.44 -11.77
C GLY A 109 -8.73 -4.66 -12.67
N TYR A 110 -9.41 -5.71 -12.18
CA TYR A 110 -9.72 -6.87 -13.00
C TYR A 110 -10.72 -6.56 -14.11
N ILE A 111 -11.77 -5.78 -13.83
CA ILE A 111 -12.72 -5.35 -14.87
C ILE A 111 -11.99 -4.53 -15.95
N PHE A 112 -11.16 -3.56 -15.54
CA PHE A 112 -10.32 -2.79 -16.46
C PHE A 112 -9.42 -3.70 -17.31
N SER A 113 -8.82 -4.72 -16.70
CA SER A 113 -7.96 -5.69 -17.40
C SER A 113 -8.71 -6.49 -18.47
N LEU A 114 -10.00 -6.76 -18.25
CA LEU A 114 -10.86 -7.49 -19.17
C LEU A 114 -11.41 -6.60 -20.30
N PHE A 115 -11.69 -5.34 -20.00
CA PHE A 115 -12.24 -4.37 -20.96
C PHE A 115 -11.16 -3.74 -21.84
N PHE A 116 -9.97 -3.51 -21.30
CA PHE A 116 -8.86 -2.82 -21.96
C PHE A 116 -7.55 -3.62 -21.88
N PRO A 117 -7.52 -4.89 -22.32
CA PRO A 117 -6.33 -5.74 -22.22
C PRO A 117 -5.11 -5.15 -22.95
N GLU A 118 -5.31 -4.36 -24.00
CA GLU A 118 -4.25 -3.68 -24.76
C GLU A 118 -3.60 -2.53 -23.98
N LYS A 119 -4.34 -1.89 -23.05
CA LYS A 119 -3.84 -0.83 -22.18
C LYS A 119 -3.10 -1.36 -20.95
N LEU A 120 -3.11 -2.67 -20.70
CA LEU A 120 -2.51 -3.28 -19.50
C LEU A 120 -1.14 -3.89 -19.78
N ALA A 121 -0.15 -3.52 -18.97
CA ALA A 121 1.18 -4.15 -18.94
C ALA A 121 1.29 -5.27 -17.91
N GLY A 122 0.60 -5.14 -16.78
CA GLY A 122 0.55 -6.10 -15.69
C GLY A 122 -0.28 -5.56 -14.54
N ILE A 123 -0.74 -6.44 -13.66
CA ILE A 123 -1.62 -6.09 -12.54
C ILE A 123 -1.11 -6.67 -11.22
N ILE A 124 -1.12 -5.85 -10.18
CA ILE A 124 -0.88 -6.25 -8.79
C ILE A 124 -2.14 -5.96 -7.98
N THR A 125 -2.69 -6.96 -7.31
CA THR A 125 -3.85 -6.80 -6.43
C THR A 125 -3.49 -7.11 -4.98
N LEU A 126 -4.18 -6.44 -4.04
CA LEU A 126 -3.97 -6.58 -2.62
C LEU A 126 -5.30 -6.76 -1.86
N GLY A 127 -5.28 -7.61 -0.83
CA GLY A 127 -6.45 -7.90 0.01
C GLY A 127 -7.43 -8.87 -0.64
N ILE A 128 -8.21 -8.41 -1.63
CA ILE A 128 -9.24 -9.24 -2.28
C ILE A 128 -8.70 -9.86 -3.59
N PRO A 129 -8.76 -11.19 -3.76
CA PRO A 129 -8.38 -11.85 -5.01
C PRO A 129 -9.39 -11.60 -6.14
N TYR A 130 -9.17 -12.15 -7.33
CA TYR A 130 -10.23 -12.19 -8.35
C TYR A 130 -11.43 -12.96 -7.79
N MET A 131 -12.61 -12.33 -7.77
CA MET A 131 -13.84 -12.95 -7.29
C MET A 131 -14.77 -13.23 -8.47
N PRO A 132 -15.02 -14.50 -8.84
CA PRO A 132 -15.96 -14.81 -9.91
C PRO A 132 -17.40 -14.51 -9.47
N PRO A 133 -18.34 -14.29 -10.42
CA PRO A 133 -19.72 -13.94 -10.09
C PRO A 133 -20.41 -14.91 -9.12
N GLU A 134 -20.11 -16.20 -9.20
CA GLU A 134 -20.67 -17.21 -8.30
C GLU A 134 -20.19 -17.01 -6.85
N ALA A 135 -18.93 -16.63 -6.65
CA ALA A 135 -18.39 -16.35 -5.32
C ALA A 135 -19.02 -15.07 -4.73
N LEU A 136 -19.24 -14.05 -5.56
CA LEU A 136 -19.95 -12.83 -5.14
C LEU A 136 -21.41 -13.11 -4.75
N GLN A 137 -22.09 -14.01 -5.47
CA GLN A 137 -23.44 -14.47 -5.10
C GLN A 137 -23.45 -15.22 -3.77
N GLN A 138 -22.43 -16.02 -3.48
CA GLN A 138 -22.33 -16.73 -2.20
C GLN A 138 -22.22 -15.77 -1.00
N LEU A 139 -21.65 -14.58 -1.17
CA LEU A 139 -21.65 -13.56 -0.11
C LEU A 139 -23.06 -13.12 0.29
N GLN A 140 -24.06 -13.29 -0.58
CA GLN A 140 -25.46 -12.95 -0.29
C GLN A 140 -26.15 -13.97 0.62
N THR A 141 -25.57 -15.16 0.80
CA THR A 141 -26.10 -16.17 1.72
C THR A 141 -25.55 -16.01 3.13
N LEU A 142 -24.65 -15.06 3.37
CA LEU A 142 -24.11 -14.79 4.69
C LEU A 142 -25.18 -14.18 5.62
N PRO A 143 -25.05 -14.38 6.94
CA PRO A 143 -26.02 -13.88 7.92
C PRO A 143 -26.24 -12.37 7.82
N GLU A 144 -27.42 -11.89 8.23
CA GLU A 144 -27.78 -10.47 8.27
C GLU A 144 -26.73 -9.60 9.01
N GLY A 145 -26.11 -10.16 10.05
CA GLY A 145 -25.07 -9.49 10.83
C GLY A 145 -23.80 -9.14 10.05
N PHE A 146 -23.58 -9.78 8.89
CA PHE A 146 -22.40 -9.58 8.08
C PHE A 146 -22.37 -8.15 7.54
N TYR A 147 -21.26 -7.44 7.70
CA TYR A 147 -21.19 -6.01 7.42
C TYR A 147 -21.68 -5.62 6.01
N MET A 148 -21.37 -6.41 4.98
CA MET A 148 -21.85 -6.12 3.62
C MET A 148 -23.37 -6.19 3.54
N ARG A 149 -24.02 -7.13 4.24
CA ARG A 149 -25.49 -7.26 4.25
C ARG A 149 -26.14 -6.02 4.83
N ARG A 150 -25.52 -5.43 5.86
CA ARG A 150 -26.02 -4.21 6.50
C ARG A 150 -25.76 -2.95 5.69
N TRP A 151 -24.60 -2.88 5.03
CA TRP A 151 -24.25 -1.75 4.17
C TRP A 151 -24.98 -1.75 2.83
N GLN A 152 -25.43 -2.92 2.38
CA GLN A 152 -26.30 -3.06 1.21
C GLN A 152 -27.70 -2.49 1.42
N GLU A 153 -28.22 -2.45 2.66
CA GLU A 153 -29.56 -1.94 2.95
C GLU A 153 -29.60 -0.41 2.85
N PRO A 154 -30.34 0.18 1.88
CA PRO A 154 -30.39 1.63 1.72
C PRO A 154 -30.99 2.32 2.95
N GLY A 155 -30.32 3.36 3.44
CA GLY A 155 -30.73 4.13 4.61
C GLY A 155 -30.21 3.58 5.94
N ARG A 156 -29.85 2.28 6.02
CA ARG A 156 -29.40 1.67 7.26
C ARG A 156 -27.96 2.07 7.61
N ALA A 157 -27.03 1.89 6.67
CA ALA A 157 -25.65 2.29 6.89
C ALA A 157 -25.50 3.81 7.00
N GLU A 158 -26.31 4.57 6.28
CA GLU A 158 -26.38 6.03 6.42
C GLU A 158 -26.85 6.42 7.83
N ALA A 159 -27.85 5.73 8.38
CA ALA A 159 -28.29 5.95 9.76
C ALA A 159 -27.21 5.54 10.77
N ASP A 160 -26.52 4.42 10.55
CA ASP A 160 -25.43 3.95 11.42
C ASP A 160 -24.25 4.94 11.42
N PHE A 161 -23.77 5.32 10.24
CA PHE A 161 -22.66 6.25 10.05
C PHE A 161 -23.04 7.66 10.52
N GLY A 162 -24.30 8.07 10.30
CA GLY A 162 -24.83 9.37 10.70
C GLY A 162 -24.88 9.61 12.22
N ARG A 163 -24.61 8.59 13.03
CA ARG A 163 -24.42 8.73 14.49
C ARG A 163 -23.09 9.39 14.85
N PHE A 164 -22.16 9.52 13.89
CA PHE A 164 -20.78 9.94 14.12
C PHE A 164 -20.31 10.95 13.07
N ASP A 165 -19.23 11.67 13.38
CA ASP A 165 -18.50 12.44 12.37
C ASP A 165 -17.67 11.54 11.43
N ALA A 166 -17.27 12.08 10.28
CA ALA A 166 -16.52 11.32 9.26
C ALA A 166 -15.21 10.73 9.82
N LYS A 167 -14.54 11.46 10.71
CA LYS A 167 -13.31 11.00 11.37
C LYS A 167 -13.55 9.75 12.19
N THR A 168 -14.61 9.74 12.99
CA THR A 168 -14.96 8.61 13.85
C THR A 168 -15.40 7.41 13.02
N VAL A 169 -16.14 7.60 11.93
CA VAL A 169 -16.50 6.53 11.00
C VAL A 169 -15.25 5.89 10.40
N VAL A 170 -14.36 6.69 9.79
CA VAL A 170 -13.11 6.18 9.21
C VAL A 170 -12.26 5.47 10.26
N ARG A 171 -12.07 6.07 11.45
CA ARG A 171 -11.34 5.46 12.57
C ARG A 171 -11.88 4.09 12.93
N LYS A 172 -13.19 3.96 13.11
CA LYS A 172 -13.83 2.69 13.47
C LYS A 172 -13.63 1.65 12.36
N ILE A 173 -13.78 2.03 11.10
CA ILE A 173 -13.58 1.11 9.98
C ILE A 173 -12.12 0.65 9.89
N TYR A 174 -11.14 1.55 9.98
CA TYR A 174 -9.72 1.17 9.96
C TYR A 174 -9.36 0.21 11.11
N ILE A 175 -9.83 0.48 12.32
CA ILE A 175 -9.64 -0.44 13.47
C ILE A 175 -10.29 -1.79 13.19
N LEU A 176 -11.53 -1.79 12.69
CA LEU A 176 -12.33 -2.98 12.46
C LEU A 176 -11.69 -3.92 11.45
N PHE A 177 -11.23 -3.39 10.31
CA PHE A 177 -10.63 -4.19 9.23
C PHE A 177 -9.12 -4.44 9.40
N SER A 178 -8.50 -3.88 10.45
CA SER A 178 -7.16 -4.29 10.88
C SER A 178 -7.16 -5.56 11.74
N ARG A 179 -8.34 -6.06 12.12
CA ARG A 179 -8.54 -7.31 12.85
C ARG A 179 -8.62 -8.50 11.88
N SER A 180 -8.46 -9.71 12.40
CA SER A 180 -8.58 -10.95 11.61
C SER A 180 -10.01 -11.49 11.56
N GLU A 181 -10.89 -11.04 12.45
CA GLU A 181 -12.28 -11.48 12.47
C GLU A 181 -13.11 -10.76 11.41
N VAL A 182 -13.99 -11.52 10.74
CA VAL A 182 -15.00 -10.95 9.85
C VAL A 182 -15.95 -10.07 10.66
N PRO A 183 -16.17 -8.80 10.27
CA PRO A 183 -17.13 -7.96 10.97
C PRO A 183 -18.55 -8.50 10.87
N MET A 184 -19.07 -8.92 12.02
CA MET A 184 -20.36 -9.58 12.19
C MET A 184 -21.06 -9.00 13.42
N ALA A 185 -22.14 -8.25 13.22
CA ALA A 185 -22.90 -7.64 14.30
C ALA A 185 -24.07 -8.53 14.77
N SER A 186 -24.38 -8.41 16.06
CA SER A 186 -25.55 -9.06 16.67
C SER A 186 -26.85 -8.34 16.30
N GLU A 187 -28.01 -8.95 16.56
CA GLU A 187 -29.33 -8.39 16.22
C GLU A 187 -29.58 -6.97 16.78
N ASN A 188 -29.05 -6.65 17.97
CA ASN A 188 -29.25 -5.37 18.66
C ASN A 188 -28.05 -4.41 18.59
N GLN A 189 -27.14 -4.63 17.65
CA GLN A 189 -25.96 -3.78 17.42
C GLN A 189 -25.96 -3.32 15.97
N GLU A 190 -25.17 -2.31 15.63
CA GLU A 190 -24.77 -1.98 14.26
C GLU A 190 -23.25 -2.13 14.04
N ILE A 191 -22.78 -2.07 12.79
CA ILE A 191 -21.36 -2.34 12.46
C ILE A 191 -20.44 -1.34 13.16
N MET A 192 -20.82 -0.07 13.27
CA MET A 192 -20.03 0.93 14.00
C MET A 192 -20.00 0.68 15.52
N ASP A 193 -20.86 -0.19 16.07
CA ASP A 193 -20.82 -0.57 17.50
C ASP A 193 -19.74 -1.61 17.81
N LEU A 194 -19.18 -2.29 16.79
CA LEU A 194 -18.14 -3.32 16.97
C LEU A 194 -16.77 -2.78 17.41
N VAL A 195 -16.64 -1.46 17.45
CA VAL A 195 -15.42 -0.76 17.85
C VAL A 195 -15.72 0.19 19.00
N GLU A 196 -15.24 -0.18 20.18
CA GLU A 196 -15.36 0.64 21.38
C GLU A 196 -14.67 2.00 21.21
N PRO A 197 -15.20 3.09 21.80
CA PRO A 197 -14.59 4.41 21.71
C PRO A 197 -13.12 4.46 22.17
N SER A 198 -12.74 3.62 23.13
CA SER A 198 -11.39 3.52 23.69
C SER A 198 -10.41 2.70 22.85
N ALA A 199 -10.85 2.03 21.77
CA ALA A 199 -9.99 1.21 20.94
C ALA A 199 -8.86 2.05 20.29
N LEU A 200 -7.62 1.58 20.37
CA LEU A 200 -6.49 2.30 19.80
C LEU A 200 -6.44 2.14 18.27
N LEU A 201 -5.90 3.15 17.58
CA LEU A 201 -5.54 3.02 16.17
C LEU A 201 -4.44 1.97 16.00
N PRO A 202 -4.38 1.26 14.85
CA PRO A 202 -3.20 0.47 14.49
C PRO A 202 -1.94 1.34 14.53
N SER A 203 -0.81 0.78 14.97
CA SER A 203 0.43 1.54 15.17
C SER A 203 0.99 2.20 13.91
N TRP A 204 0.66 1.66 12.73
CA TRP A 204 1.06 2.15 11.42
C TRP A 204 0.10 3.22 10.84
N PHE A 205 -1.06 3.44 11.49
CA PHE A 205 -2.07 4.39 11.05
C PHE A 205 -2.14 5.57 12.01
N THR A 206 -1.53 6.69 11.62
CA THR A 206 -1.35 7.84 12.52
C THR A 206 -2.60 8.70 12.62
N GLU A 207 -2.63 9.59 13.62
CA GLU A 207 -3.71 10.58 13.76
C GLU A 207 -3.75 11.57 12.59
N GLU A 208 -2.59 11.87 11.98
CA GLU A 208 -2.48 12.72 10.79
C GLU A 208 -3.05 12.02 9.54
N ASP A 209 -2.77 10.72 9.39
CA ASP A 209 -3.39 9.92 8.33
C ASP A 209 -4.91 9.92 8.48
N LEU A 210 -5.40 9.67 9.69
CA LEU A 210 -6.83 9.69 10.00
C LEU A 210 -7.47 11.05 9.67
N GLU A 211 -6.82 12.17 10.02
CA GLU A 211 -7.32 13.51 9.69
C GLU A 211 -7.42 13.74 8.18
N THR A 212 -6.46 13.21 7.42
CA THR A 212 -6.46 13.32 5.95
C THR A 212 -7.66 12.58 5.33
N TYR A 213 -7.93 11.36 5.79
CA TYR A 213 -9.13 10.63 5.37
C TYR A 213 -10.41 11.33 5.83
N ALA A 214 -10.46 11.81 7.08
CA ALA A 214 -11.61 12.49 7.64
C ALA A 214 -12.01 13.73 6.83
N ALA A 215 -11.06 14.61 6.50
CA ALA A 215 -11.31 15.80 5.69
C ALA A 215 -11.88 15.44 4.30
N SER A 216 -11.39 14.35 3.72
CA SER A 216 -11.80 13.86 2.40
C SER A 216 -13.24 13.29 2.42
N TYR A 217 -13.59 12.51 3.45
CA TYR A 217 -14.95 12.00 3.64
C TYR A 217 -15.94 13.05 4.17
N GLN A 218 -15.46 14.11 4.84
CA GLN A 218 -16.32 15.25 5.18
C GLN A 218 -16.79 15.99 3.94
N LYS A 219 -15.98 16.03 2.88
CA LYS A 219 -16.34 16.62 1.58
C LYS A 219 -17.26 15.70 0.77
N SER A 220 -16.86 14.44 0.59
CA SER A 220 -17.54 13.49 -0.31
C SER A 220 -18.76 12.82 0.31
N GLY A 221 -18.81 12.70 1.64
CA GLY A 221 -19.76 11.84 2.33
C GLY A 221 -19.49 10.35 2.03
N PHE A 222 -20.41 9.49 2.45
CA PHE A 222 -20.28 8.03 2.29
C PHE A 222 -21.27 7.41 1.31
N LEU A 223 -22.18 8.19 0.72
CA LEU A 223 -23.28 7.62 -0.07
C LEU A 223 -22.77 6.86 -1.30
N THR A 224 -21.88 7.47 -2.09
CA THR A 224 -21.27 6.78 -3.24
C THR A 224 -20.40 5.61 -2.79
N ALA A 225 -19.71 5.77 -1.64
CA ALA A 225 -18.84 4.74 -1.08
C ALA A 225 -19.58 3.53 -0.48
N LEU A 226 -20.85 3.71 -0.12
CA LEU A 226 -21.79 2.64 0.23
C LEU A 226 -22.41 2.02 -1.03
N GLN A 227 -22.65 2.84 -2.07
CA GLN A 227 -23.16 2.35 -3.35
C GLN A 227 -22.16 1.42 -4.03
N VAL A 228 -20.97 1.92 -4.36
CA VAL A 228 -19.86 1.11 -4.87
C VAL A 228 -18.84 1.02 -3.73
N PRO A 229 -18.53 -0.18 -3.21
CA PRO A 229 -18.76 -1.47 -3.86
C PRO A 229 -20.02 -2.23 -3.44
N TYR A 230 -20.67 -1.89 -2.33
CA TYR A 230 -21.55 -2.84 -1.64
C TYR A 230 -22.88 -3.09 -2.34
N ARG A 231 -23.58 -2.03 -2.77
CA ARG A 231 -24.90 -2.13 -3.41
C ARG A 231 -24.81 -2.51 -4.88
N SER A 232 -23.68 -2.20 -5.53
CA SER A 232 -23.39 -2.59 -6.92
C SER A 232 -22.64 -3.93 -7.05
N LEU A 233 -22.39 -4.66 -5.95
CA LEU A 233 -21.53 -5.85 -5.93
C LEU A 233 -21.93 -6.94 -6.95
N LEU A 234 -23.24 -7.13 -7.15
CA LEU A 234 -23.79 -8.16 -8.04
C LEU A 234 -24.08 -7.65 -9.45
N GLU A 235 -23.77 -6.38 -9.73
CA GLU A 235 -23.97 -5.82 -11.05
C GLU A 235 -23.07 -6.56 -12.05
N ARG A 236 -23.68 -7.05 -13.12
CA ARG A 236 -22.93 -7.73 -14.18
C ARG A 236 -22.24 -6.69 -15.04
N VAL A 237 -20.91 -6.67 -14.96
CA VAL A 237 -20.07 -5.88 -15.87
C VAL A 237 -19.50 -6.83 -16.93
N GLU A 238 -20.18 -6.93 -18.07
CA GLU A 238 -19.77 -7.82 -19.17
C GLU A 238 -18.89 -7.08 -20.17
N PRO A 239 -17.71 -7.62 -20.54
CA PRO A 239 -16.85 -6.98 -21.52
C PRO A 239 -17.53 -6.92 -22.90
N PRO A 240 -17.24 -5.90 -23.72
CA PRO A 240 -17.94 -5.67 -25.00
C PRO A 240 -17.85 -6.85 -25.99
N ASN A 241 -16.77 -7.64 -25.86
CA ASN A 241 -16.58 -8.85 -26.63
C ASN A 241 -16.93 -10.03 -25.71
N HIS A 242 -18.18 -10.50 -25.78
CA HIS A 242 -18.61 -11.73 -25.10
C HIS A 242 -17.71 -12.91 -25.52
N ASP A 243 -16.61 -13.14 -24.79
CA ASP A 243 -15.78 -14.34 -24.98
C ASP A 243 -16.55 -15.53 -24.39
N PRO A 244 -16.94 -16.53 -25.19
CA PRO A 244 -17.67 -17.69 -24.71
C PRO A 244 -16.88 -18.55 -23.70
N ASN A 245 -15.58 -18.30 -23.49
CA ASN A 245 -14.71 -19.06 -22.58
C ASN A 245 -14.58 -18.50 -21.16
N ALA A 246 -15.43 -17.54 -20.77
CA ALA A 246 -15.34 -16.73 -19.55
C ALA A 246 -14.25 -15.66 -19.61
N PRO A 247 -14.39 -14.53 -18.89
CA PRO A 247 -13.38 -13.49 -18.88
C PRO A 247 -12.09 -13.98 -18.20
N ILE A 248 -11.02 -14.16 -18.99
CA ILE A 248 -9.70 -14.56 -18.51
C ILE A 248 -8.77 -13.33 -18.50
N VAL A 249 -8.18 -13.03 -17.34
CA VAL A 249 -7.15 -12.01 -17.19
C VAL A 249 -5.82 -12.57 -17.67
N LYS A 250 -5.42 -12.20 -18.90
CA LYS A 250 -4.21 -12.75 -19.56
C LYS A 250 -2.91 -12.08 -19.14
N ALA A 251 -2.98 -10.84 -18.64
CA ALA A 251 -1.79 -10.08 -18.26
C ALA A 251 -1.01 -10.76 -17.11
N PRO A 252 0.31 -10.52 -16.99
CA PRO A 252 1.06 -10.93 -15.82
C PRO A 252 0.41 -10.37 -14.55
N ALA A 253 0.14 -11.24 -13.58
CA ALA A 253 -0.60 -10.88 -12.38
C ALA A 253 0.13 -11.30 -11.10
N LEU A 254 0.05 -10.46 -10.09
CA LEU A 254 0.54 -10.73 -8.74
C LEU A 254 -0.56 -10.39 -7.73
N PHE A 255 -0.88 -11.32 -6.84
CA PHE A 255 -1.73 -11.07 -5.68
C PHE A 255 -0.86 -11.06 -4.42
N ILE A 256 -0.96 -9.99 -3.63
CA ILE A 256 -0.25 -9.85 -2.35
C ILE A 256 -1.29 -9.81 -1.24
N THR A 257 -1.15 -10.68 -0.25
CA THR A 257 -2.12 -10.77 0.83
C THR A 257 -1.43 -10.95 2.17
N GLY A 258 -2.05 -10.42 3.22
CA GLY A 258 -1.63 -10.67 4.59
C GLY A 258 -2.22 -11.96 5.13
N GLU A 259 -1.44 -12.76 5.86
CA GLU A 259 -1.92 -14.04 6.45
C GLU A 259 -2.97 -13.86 7.56
N LYS A 260 -3.15 -12.63 8.06
CA LYS A 260 -4.12 -12.26 9.10
C LYS A 260 -5.33 -11.51 8.52
N ASP A 261 -5.44 -11.38 7.20
CA ASP A 261 -6.58 -10.74 6.56
C ASP A 261 -7.85 -11.59 6.75
N PHE A 262 -8.96 -10.94 7.08
CA PHE A 262 -10.20 -11.60 7.48
C PHE A 262 -10.83 -12.44 6.37
N PHE A 263 -10.55 -12.14 5.09
CA PHE A 263 -11.18 -12.85 3.97
C PHE A 263 -10.81 -14.34 3.91
N PHE A 264 -9.70 -14.77 4.53
CA PHE A 264 -9.39 -16.20 4.70
C PHE A 264 -10.44 -16.94 5.55
N SER A 265 -11.21 -16.21 6.37
CA SER A 265 -12.34 -16.78 7.11
C SER A 265 -13.54 -17.10 6.21
N PHE A 266 -13.53 -16.69 4.94
CA PHE A 266 -14.59 -17.05 3.99
C PHE A 266 -14.50 -18.53 3.58
N PRO A 267 -15.60 -19.29 3.66
CA PRO A 267 -15.59 -20.71 3.30
C PRO A 267 -15.03 -20.96 1.90
N GLY A 268 -14.05 -21.86 1.80
CA GLY A 268 -13.44 -22.28 0.53
C GLY A 268 -12.41 -21.32 -0.06
N MET A 269 -12.10 -20.20 0.61
CA MET A 269 -11.17 -19.20 0.09
C MET A 269 -9.74 -19.74 -0.09
N GLU A 270 -9.24 -20.51 0.88
CA GLU A 270 -7.89 -21.11 0.77
C GLU A 270 -7.79 -22.07 -0.42
N GLU A 271 -8.76 -22.97 -0.60
CA GLU A 271 -8.81 -23.90 -1.72
C GLU A 271 -8.92 -23.15 -3.06
N TYR A 272 -9.71 -22.07 -3.08
CA TYR A 272 -9.86 -21.19 -4.24
C TYR A 272 -8.52 -20.53 -4.63
N LEU A 273 -7.77 -19.99 -3.67
CA LEU A 273 -6.45 -19.39 -3.93
C LEU A 273 -5.41 -20.42 -4.39
N GLN A 274 -5.49 -21.65 -3.87
CA GLN A 274 -4.55 -22.71 -4.22
C GLN A 274 -4.74 -23.21 -5.66
N SER A 275 -5.98 -23.33 -6.13
CA SER A 275 -6.25 -23.99 -7.42
C SER A 275 -7.40 -23.41 -8.26
N GLY A 276 -8.38 -22.75 -7.64
CA GLY A 276 -9.56 -22.25 -8.34
C GLY A 276 -9.31 -20.96 -9.12
N ILE A 277 -8.47 -20.08 -8.59
CA ILE A 277 -8.22 -18.75 -9.16
C ILE A 277 -7.49 -18.79 -10.50
N GLN A 278 -6.65 -19.80 -10.74
CA GLN A 278 -5.89 -19.97 -11.98
C GLN A 278 -6.79 -20.18 -13.20
N LYS A 279 -8.05 -20.58 -13.01
CA LYS A 279 -9.06 -20.64 -14.07
C LYS A 279 -9.34 -19.26 -14.67
N TYR A 280 -9.28 -18.21 -13.86
CA TYR A 280 -9.62 -16.83 -14.26
C TYR A 280 -8.37 -15.97 -14.47
N VAL A 281 -7.31 -16.22 -13.69
CA VAL A 281 -6.04 -15.50 -13.75
C VAL A 281 -4.88 -16.51 -13.86
N PRO A 282 -4.67 -17.15 -15.03
CA PRO A 282 -3.74 -18.26 -15.18
C PRO A 282 -2.27 -17.89 -14.92
N ASN A 283 -1.91 -16.62 -15.11
CA ASN A 283 -0.56 -16.10 -14.91
C ASN A 283 -0.37 -15.48 -13.52
N LEU A 284 -1.22 -15.81 -12.55
CA LEU A 284 -1.18 -15.27 -11.20
C LEU A 284 -0.04 -15.90 -10.38
N LYS A 285 0.74 -15.04 -9.74
CA LYS A 285 1.59 -15.40 -8.59
C LYS A 285 0.96 -14.86 -7.32
N ILE A 286 1.16 -15.56 -6.20
CA ILE A 286 0.64 -15.14 -4.89
C ILE A 286 1.80 -14.97 -3.92
N ILE A 287 1.81 -13.86 -3.20
CA ILE A 287 2.72 -13.58 -2.08
C ILE A 287 1.88 -13.44 -0.81
N TYR A 288 2.27 -14.19 0.21
CA TYR A 288 1.72 -14.10 1.55
C TYR A 288 2.68 -13.30 2.43
N LEU A 289 2.16 -12.30 3.12
CA LEU A 289 2.89 -11.47 4.07
C LEU A 289 2.51 -11.93 5.50
N PRO A 290 3.46 -12.53 6.24
CA PRO A 290 3.23 -12.90 7.63
C PRO A 290 2.78 -11.69 8.45
N GLU A 291 1.82 -11.90 9.36
CA GLU A 291 1.22 -10.85 10.21
C GLU A 291 0.49 -9.70 9.47
N GLY A 292 0.37 -9.77 8.14
CA GLY A 292 -0.36 -8.79 7.35
C GLY A 292 -1.87 -8.86 7.56
N SER A 293 -2.49 -7.71 7.80
CA SER A 293 -3.93 -7.47 7.87
C SER A 293 -4.50 -7.02 6.53
N HIS A 294 -5.75 -6.57 6.50
CA HIS A 294 -6.40 -6.09 5.28
C HIS A 294 -5.71 -4.87 4.62
N PHE A 295 -4.97 -4.09 5.39
CA PHE A 295 -4.27 -2.88 4.93
C PHE A 295 -2.75 -3.13 4.77
N VAL A 296 -2.36 -4.29 4.24
CA VAL A 296 -0.94 -4.70 4.13
C VAL A 296 0.00 -3.65 3.52
N HIS A 297 -0.47 -2.85 2.55
CA HIS A 297 0.33 -1.81 1.90
C HIS A 297 0.58 -0.59 2.78
N GLU A 298 -0.29 -0.34 3.77
CA GLU A 298 -0.09 0.68 4.79
C GLU A 298 0.59 0.11 6.05
N GLN A 299 0.36 -1.17 6.37
CA GLN A 299 0.93 -1.85 7.55
C GLN A 299 2.43 -2.12 7.42
N PHE A 300 2.86 -2.51 6.22
CA PHE A 300 4.28 -2.72 5.91
C PHE A 300 4.71 -1.75 4.81
N PRO A 301 4.64 -0.42 5.07
CA PRO A 301 5.00 0.57 4.07
C PRO A 301 6.52 0.66 3.91
N GLU A 302 7.25 0.05 4.85
CA GLU A 302 8.67 0.21 5.02
C GLU A 302 9.45 -0.45 3.88
N THR A 303 9.65 0.36 2.85
CA THR A 303 10.84 0.25 2.03
C THR A 303 12.02 0.72 2.85
N ILE A 304 13.12 -0.01 2.76
CA ILE A 304 14.42 0.46 3.24
C ILE A 304 14.67 1.83 2.61
N LYS A 305 14.69 2.87 3.43
CA LYS A 305 15.03 4.23 3.02
C LYS A 305 16.50 4.25 2.64
N HIS A 306 16.81 4.87 1.52
CA HIS A 306 18.18 5.07 1.07
C HIS A 306 18.53 6.55 1.20
N ASN A 307 19.32 6.86 2.22
CA ASN A 307 19.77 8.19 2.56
C ASN A 307 21.23 8.39 2.13
N TYR A 308 21.64 9.65 2.03
CA TYR A 308 23.03 10.01 1.78
C TYR A 308 23.50 11.02 2.82
N ILE A 309 24.56 10.66 3.53
CA ILE A 309 25.14 11.47 4.61
C ILE A 309 26.49 12.01 4.13
N GLN A 310 26.66 13.32 4.25
CA GLN A 310 27.93 13.97 3.96
C GLN A 310 28.88 13.73 5.13
N VAL A 311 29.98 13.02 4.87
CA VAL A 311 31.09 12.82 5.82
C VAL A 311 32.35 13.40 5.17
N ASP A 312 32.85 14.49 5.75
CA ASP A 312 33.92 15.30 5.16
C ASP A 312 33.62 15.67 3.68
N ARG A 313 34.43 15.16 2.75
CA ARG A 313 34.29 15.39 1.30
C ARG A 313 33.54 14.26 0.59
N LEU A 314 33.08 13.25 1.32
CA LEU A 314 32.42 12.08 0.75
C LEU A 314 30.92 12.10 1.06
N LYS A 315 30.12 11.75 0.07
CA LYS A 315 28.72 11.44 0.22
C LYS A 315 28.57 9.93 0.41
N LEU A 316 28.22 9.50 1.60
CA LEU A 316 28.09 8.08 1.95
C LEU A 316 26.63 7.67 1.95
N HIS A 317 26.34 6.54 1.31
CA HIS A 317 25.01 5.94 1.27
C HIS A 317 24.71 5.18 2.56
N VAL A 318 23.47 5.33 3.04
CA VAL A 318 22.94 4.65 4.22
C VAL A 318 21.56 4.09 3.93
N ALA A 319 21.43 2.77 4.02
CA ALA A 319 20.16 2.09 4.00
C ALA A 319 19.57 2.04 5.42
N GLU A 320 18.29 2.36 5.59
CA GLU A 320 17.67 2.51 6.90
C GLU A 320 16.20 2.05 6.91
N ILE A 321 15.75 1.42 7.99
CA ILE A 321 14.35 1.02 8.17
C ILE A 321 13.99 1.00 9.68
N GLY A 322 12.71 1.18 10.03
CA GLY A 322 12.24 1.37 11.40
C GLY A 322 12.22 2.83 11.90
N SER A 323 11.59 3.04 13.06
CA SER A 323 11.37 4.38 13.67
C SER A 323 12.67 5.03 14.15
N GLU A 324 12.80 6.34 13.98
CA GLU A 324 13.92 7.14 14.52
C GLU A 324 14.01 7.09 16.05
N SER A 325 12.88 6.86 16.74
CA SER A 325 12.81 6.77 18.20
C SER A 325 13.16 5.38 18.75
N SER A 326 13.29 4.38 17.87
CA SER A 326 13.59 3.00 18.28
C SER A 326 15.09 2.80 18.57
N PRO A 327 15.46 1.84 19.44
CA PRO A 327 16.86 1.47 19.62
C PRO A 327 17.49 1.03 18.29
N ALA A 328 18.70 1.48 18.01
CA ALA A 328 19.34 1.26 16.71
C ALA A 328 20.11 -0.07 16.64
N VAL A 329 20.12 -0.69 15.47
CA VAL A 329 20.96 -1.82 15.07
C VAL A 329 21.73 -1.44 13.82
N LEU A 330 23.07 -1.47 13.91
CA LEU A 330 23.98 -1.13 12.83
C LEU A 330 24.55 -2.40 12.19
N PHE A 331 24.46 -2.46 10.86
CA PHE A 331 24.90 -3.57 10.05
C PHE A 331 26.16 -3.23 9.26
N PHE A 332 27.19 -4.04 9.41
CA PHE A 332 28.44 -3.94 8.64
C PHE A 332 28.52 -5.05 7.59
N HIS A 333 28.58 -4.68 6.31
CA HIS A 333 28.71 -5.64 5.20
C HIS A 333 30.15 -6.13 5.00
N GLY A 334 30.32 -7.28 4.33
CA GLY A 334 31.63 -7.86 4.01
C GLY A 334 32.12 -7.47 2.62
N PHE A 335 33.17 -8.14 2.14
CA PHE A 335 33.62 -8.04 0.76
C PHE A 335 33.12 -9.25 -0.05
N PRO A 336 32.62 -9.09 -1.28
CA PRO A 336 32.50 -7.88 -2.10
C PRO A 336 31.10 -7.22 -2.00
N GLU A 337 30.50 -7.25 -0.82
CA GLU A 337 29.10 -6.93 -0.65
C GLU A 337 28.85 -5.44 -0.40
N ILE A 338 27.58 -5.08 -0.28
CA ILE A 338 27.08 -3.74 0.04
C ILE A 338 25.92 -3.85 1.05
N SER A 339 25.41 -2.73 1.54
CA SER A 339 24.25 -2.62 2.45
C SER A 339 23.05 -3.50 2.05
N TYR A 340 22.82 -3.66 0.74
CA TYR A 340 21.74 -4.49 0.18
C TYR A 340 21.75 -5.96 0.65
N THR A 341 22.90 -6.51 1.07
CA THR A 341 22.94 -7.86 1.64
C THR A 341 22.01 -7.99 2.85
N TRP A 342 21.85 -6.93 3.63
CA TRP A 342 21.09 -6.95 4.87
C TRP A 342 19.59 -6.76 4.71
N ARG A 343 19.08 -6.54 3.49
CA ARG A 343 17.69 -6.11 3.27
C ARG A 343 16.61 -6.94 3.99
N HIS A 344 16.81 -8.25 4.09
CA HIS A 344 15.86 -9.13 4.76
C HIS A 344 15.99 -9.07 6.29
N GLN A 345 17.22 -9.01 6.80
CA GLN A 345 17.51 -8.87 8.23
C GLN A 345 17.09 -7.50 8.75
N MET A 346 17.26 -6.45 7.94
CA MET A 346 16.85 -5.09 8.30
C MET A 346 15.33 -5.02 8.49
N ILE A 347 14.54 -5.64 7.60
CA ILE A 347 13.08 -5.76 7.77
C ILE A 347 12.74 -6.55 9.04
N ALA A 348 13.40 -7.69 9.27
CA ALA A 348 13.14 -8.51 10.46
C ALA A 348 13.47 -7.77 11.77
N VAL A 349 14.55 -6.98 11.77
CA VAL A 349 14.97 -6.15 12.91
C VAL A 349 14.01 -4.98 13.13
N ALA A 350 13.54 -4.33 12.06
CA ALA A 350 12.51 -3.30 12.15
C ALA A 350 11.20 -3.85 12.74
N ASN A 351 10.75 -5.02 12.26
CA ASN A 351 9.58 -5.70 12.79
C ASN A 351 9.73 -6.11 14.26
N ALA A 352 10.97 -6.29 14.74
CA ALA A 352 11.26 -6.54 16.16
C ALA A 352 11.31 -5.26 17.02
N GLY A 353 10.96 -4.10 16.46
CA GLY A 353 10.87 -2.81 17.17
C GLY A 353 12.15 -1.99 17.20
N PHE A 354 13.16 -2.34 16.40
CA PHE A 354 14.44 -1.63 16.32
C PHE A 354 14.55 -0.76 15.05
N ARG A 355 15.47 0.21 15.05
CA ARG A 355 15.87 0.96 13.86
C ARG A 355 17.06 0.28 13.21
N ALA A 356 16.92 -0.29 12.03
CA ALA A 356 18.02 -0.96 11.31
C ALA A 356 18.74 0.01 10.37
N ILE A 357 20.07 0.04 10.43
CA ILE A 357 20.93 0.97 9.69
C ILE A 357 22.06 0.18 9.05
N ALA A 358 22.22 0.29 7.74
CA ALA A 358 23.25 -0.38 6.96
C ALA A 358 23.93 0.61 6.00
N PRO A 359 25.07 1.20 6.38
CA PRO A 359 25.84 2.05 5.47
C PRO A 359 26.60 1.23 4.43
N ASP A 360 26.78 1.81 3.24
CA ASP A 360 27.82 1.38 2.30
C ASP A 360 29.14 2.07 2.69
N TYR A 361 30.24 1.31 2.78
CA TYR A 361 31.56 1.89 3.03
C TYR A 361 31.98 2.87 1.92
N ARG A 362 32.88 3.81 2.22
CA ARG A 362 33.52 4.64 1.19
C ARG A 362 34.10 3.75 0.07
N GLY A 363 33.81 4.08 -1.18
CA GLY A 363 34.19 3.30 -2.35
C GLY A 363 33.39 2.02 -2.62
N TYR A 364 32.35 1.74 -1.84
CA TYR A 364 31.43 0.61 -2.05
C TYR A 364 30.04 1.10 -2.43
N GLY A 365 29.35 0.28 -3.23
CA GLY A 365 27.94 0.46 -3.57
C GLY A 365 27.61 1.85 -4.08
N LEU A 366 26.75 2.56 -3.35
CA LEU A 366 26.28 3.91 -3.69
C LEU A 366 27.03 5.04 -2.96
N SER A 367 28.05 4.71 -2.15
CA SER A 367 28.92 5.69 -1.50
C SER A 367 30.01 6.20 -2.45
N ASP A 368 30.41 7.46 -2.27
CA ASP A 368 31.50 8.06 -3.03
C ASP A 368 32.81 7.27 -2.89
N VAL A 369 33.58 7.23 -3.99
CA VAL A 369 34.93 6.70 -3.99
C VAL A 369 35.89 7.78 -3.47
N PRO A 370 36.71 7.49 -2.44
CA PRO A 370 37.70 8.45 -1.94
C PRO A 370 38.76 8.76 -3.01
N ALA A 371 39.37 9.94 -2.93
CA ALA A 371 40.35 10.39 -3.91
C ALA A 371 41.61 9.50 -3.99
N GLU A 372 42.02 8.92 -2.87
CA GLU A 372 43.17 8.02 -2.74
C GLU A 372 42.71 6.69 -2.09
N PRO A 373 41.97 5.84 -2.82
CA PRO A 373 41.34 4.64 -2.25
C PRO A 373 42.36 3.66 -1.67
N GLU A 374 43.56 3.59 -2.22
CA GLU A 374 44.67 2.76 -1.75
C GLU A 374 45.19 3.14 -0.35
N LYS A 375 44.86 4.34 0.14
CA LYS A 375 45.22 4.80 1.49
C LYS A 375 44.11 4.57 2.52
N THR A 376 42.95 4.07 2.10
CA THR A 376 41.81 3.84 3.01
C THR A 376 42.15 2.78 4.05
N SER A 377 41.96 3.11 5.33
CA SER A 377 42.23 2.24 6.47
C SER A 377 40.95 1.79 7.18
N PHE A 378 41.05 0.82 8.09
CA PHE A 378 39.93 0.49 8.99
C PHE A 378 39.51 1.67 9.87
N ALA A 379 40.47 2.53 10.27
CA ALA A 379 40.19 3.69 11.09
C ALA A 379 39.29 4.68 10.35
N ASP A 380 39.50 4.84 9.04
CA ASP A 380 38.64 5.63 8.17
C ASP A 380 37.20 5.11 8.15
N LEU A 381 37.02 3.79 7.97
CA LEU A 381 35.68 3.17 7.95
C LEU A 381 34.94 3.32 9.29
N VAL A 382 35.67 3.25 10.39
CA VAL A 382 35.13 3.46 11.75
C VAL A 382 34.78 4.92 11.98
N ALA A 383 35.62 5.86 11.52
CA ALA A 383 35.35 7.29 11.60
C ALA A 383 34.11 7.68 10.77
N ASP A 384 33.98 7.15 9.56
CA ASP A 384 32.79 7.33 8.72
C ASP A 384 31.52 6.87 9.42
N THR A 385 31.59 5.68 10.01
CA THR A 385 30.47 5.10 10.74
C THR A 385 30.08 5.95 11.95
N ALA A 386 31.06 6.44 12.71
CA ALA A 386 30.79 7.32 13.84
C ALA A 386 30.15 8.64 13.38
N ALA A 387 30.65 9.23 12.29
CA ALA A 387 30.08 10.45 11.70
C ALA A 387 28.65 10.24 11.17
N ILE A 388 28.36 9.07 10.60
CA ILE A 388 27.00 8.67 10.19
C ILE A 388 26.07 8.62 11.41
N LEU A 389 26.49 7.96 12.49
CA LEU A 389 25.67 7.88 13.72
C LEU A 389 25.48 9.25 14.37
N ASP A 390 26.49 10.12 14.32
CA ASP A 390 26.39 11.51 14.76
C ASP A 390 25.35 12.30 13.96
N SER A 391 25.40 12.18 12.63
CA SER A 391 24.41 12.82 11.75
C SER A 391 22.99 12.30 11.98
N LEU A 392 22.84 11.05 12.44
CA LEU A 392 21.55 10.43 12.75
C LEU A 392 21.12 10.63 14.22
N ALA A 393 21.91 11.35 15.01
CA ALA A 393 21.71 11.58 16.45
C ALA A 393 21.63 10.28 17.28
N ILE A 394 22.40 9.25 16.92
CA ILE A 394 22.41 7.95 17.59
C ILE A 394 23.61 7.83 18.51
N SER A 395 23.35 7.68 19.81
CA SER A 395 24.39 7.53 20.83
C SER A 395 24.66 6.08 21.23
N LYS A 396 23.70 5.16 21.02
CA LYS A 396 23.80 3.73 21.36
C LYS A 396 23.24 2.86 20.25
N VAL A 397 23.93 1.75 19.97
CA VAL A 397 23.60 0.87 18.85
C VAL A 397 24.01 -0.57 19.14
N PHE A 398 23.22 -1.53 18.67
CA PHE A 398 23.61 -2.94 18.60
C PHE A 398 24.33 -3.18 17.27
N VAL A 399 25.41 -3.96 17.28
CA VAL A 399 26.20 -4.21 16.08
C VAL A 399 25.95 -5.61 15.55
N ILE A 400 25.62 -5.71 14.26
CA ILE A 400 25.61 -6.95 13.49
C ILE A 400 26.64 -6.80 12.39
N ALA A 401 27.55 -7.76 12.27
CA ALA A 401 28.63 -7.66 11.31
C ALA A 401 28.99 -9.05 10.77
N LYS A 402 29.51 -9.09 9.55
CA LYS A 402 30.07 -10.33 8.99
C LYS A 402 31.29 -10.07 8.13
N ASP A 403 32.11 -11.11 7.99
CA ASP A 403 33.31 -11.10 7.15
C ASP A 403 34.22 -9.87 7.45
N PHE A 404 34.74 -9.16 6.44
CA PHE A 404 35.54 -7.95 6.63
C PHE A 404 34.84 -6.89 7.51
N GLY A 405 33.51 -6.78 7.38
CA GLY A 405 32.71 -5.90 8.21
C GLY A 405 32.74 -6.25 9.70
N ALA A 406 33.02 -7.51 10.07
CA ALA A 406 33.22 -7.90 11.47
C ALA A 406 34.50 -7.29 12.07
N MET A 407 35.55 -7.10 11.28
CA MET A 407 36.74 -6.38 11.75
C MET A 407 36.43 -4.91 11.99
N VAL A 408 35.70 -4.26 11.06
CA VAL A 408 35.24 -2.87 11.24
C VAL A 408 34.35 -2.76 12.48
N GLY A 409 33.37 -3.65 12.64
CA GLY A 409 32.48 -3.66 13.80
C GLY A 409 33.18 -3.91 15.13
N TYR A 410 34.21 -4.76 15.15
CA TYR A 410 35.03 -5.01 16.34
C TYR A 410 35.83 -3.77 16.73
N ILE A 411 36.54 -3.15 15.78
CA ILE A 411 37.30 -1.92 15.99
C ILE A 411 36.35 -0.80 16.44
N PHE A 412 35.21 -0.63 15.75
CA PHE A 412 34.17 0.31 16.13
C PHE A 412 33.72 0.10 17.58
N SER A 413 33.46 -1.13 18.00
CA SER A 413 33.00 -1.43 19.38
C SER A 413 34.06 -1.14 20.45
N LEU A 414 35.35 -1.18 20.10
CA LEU A 414 36.43 -0.82 21.02
C LEU A 414 36.56 0.69 21.23
N PHE A 415 36.38 1.48 20.15
CA PHE A 415 36.61 2.92 20.16
C PHE A 415 35.33 3.75 20.35
N PHE A 416 34.17 3.18 20.05
CA PHE A 416 32.86 3.79 20.24
C PHE A 416 32.29 3.44 21.62
N GLN A 417 32.85 4.05 22.67
CA GLN A 417 32.29 4.03 24.01
C GLN A 417 31.82 5.43 24.37
N ARG A 418 30.53 5.70 24.15
CA ARG A 418 29.87 6.94 24.61
C ARG A 418 29.07 6.63 25.87
N ASN A 419 29.34 7.39 26.93
CA ASN A 419 28.66 7.26 28.23
C ASN A 419 27.15 7.51 28.11
#